data_AF-A0A1M5RZE3-F1
#
_entry.id   AF-A0A1M5RZE3-F1
#
_cell.length_a   1.000
_cell.length_b   1.000
_cell.length_c   1.000
_cell.angle_alpha   90.00
_cell.angle_beta   90.00
_cell.angle_gamma   90.00
#
_symmetry.space_group_name_H-M   'P 1'
#
loop_
_entity.id
_entity.type
_entity.pdbx_description
1 polymer ?
#
loop_
_entity_poly.entity_id
_entity_poly.type
_entity_poly.pdbx_seq_one_letter_code
_entity_poly.pdbx_strand_id
1 'polypeptide(L)' 'MFFGLEFKDKKTIKELRKNQNLTAKELAGKLKLDTVDILKIDNQRLRDIEEPLRSKLIPILRGDYMDNMTWL' A
#
# COMPACT_ATOMS: atom_id res chain seq x y z
N MET A 1 11.79 12.36 8.45
CA MET A 1 10.64 13.22 8.10
C MET A 1 9.49 12.33 7.62
N PHE A 2 8.42 12.16 8.42
CA PHE A 2 7.29 11.25 8.14
C PHE A 2 5.95 12.01 7.92
N PHE A 3 5.99 13.21 7.36
CA PHE A 3 4.86 14.15 7.35
C PHE A 3 3.83 13.94 6.21
N GLY A 4 3.60 12.68 5.79
CA GLY A 4 2.63 12.36 4.73
C GLY A 4 1.75 11.13 4.99
N LEU A 5 1.89 10.46 6.15
CA LEU A 5 1.16 9.22 6.47
C LEU A 5 -0.14 9.45 7.23
N GLU A 6 -0.26 10.53 8.00
CA GLU A 6 -1.40 10.76 8.90
C GLU A 6 -2.77 10.78 8.19
N PHE A 7 -2.80 11.23 6.94
CA PHE A 7 -4.02 11.21 6.11
C PHE A 7 -4.27 9.86 5.43
N LYS A 8 -3.22 9.10 5.09
CA LYS A 8 -3.32 7.78 4.42
C LYS A 8 -3.67 6.66 5.40
N ASP A 9 -3.29 6.84 6.65
CA ASP A 9 -3.54 5.92 7.75
C ASP A 9 -5.03 5.69 8.08
N LYS A 10 -5.91 6.65 7.77
CA LYS A 10 -7.36 6.53 7.97
C LYS A 10 -8.02 5.69 6.86
N LYS A 11 -7.37 5.56 5.71
CA LYS A 11 -7.90 4.85 4.54
C LYS A 11 -7.63 3.35 4.63
N THR A 12 -8.50 2.59 3.98
CA THR A 12 -8.32 1.15 3.83
C THR A 12 -7.24 0.83 2.79
N ILE A 13 -6.62 -0.35 2.89
CA ILE A 13 -5.68 -0.82 1.85
C ILE A 13 -6.37 -0.86 0.49
N LYS A 14 -7.65 -1.25 0.44
CA LYS A 14 -8.47 -1.24 -0.78
C LYS A 14 -8.50 0.11 -1.47
N GLU A 15 -8.77 1.18 -0.71
CA GLU A 15 -8.79 2.54 -1.24
C GLU A 15 -7.40 2.99 -1.70
N LEU A 16 -6.37 2.72 -0.90
CA LEU A 16 -4.99 3.08 -1.24
C LEU A 16 -4.52 2.35 -2.51
N ARG A 17 -4.86 1.07 -2.64
CA ARG A 17 -4.59 0.24 -3.81
C ARG A 17 -5.29 0.77 -5.06
N LYS A 18 -6.59 1.11 -4.94
CA LYS A 18 -7.35 1.73 -6.05
C LYS A 18 -6.79 3.07 -6.46
N ASN A 19 -6.34 3.89 -5.49
CA ASN A 19 -5.71 5.18 -5.75
C ASN A 19 -4.37 5.06 -6.51
N GLN A 20 -3.75 3.88 -6.51
CA GLN A 20 -2.53 3.58 -7.25
C GLN A 20 -2.80 2.77 -8.53
N ASN A 21 -4.06 2.54 -8.89
CA ASN A 21 -4.46 1.64 -9.99
C ASN A 21 -3.88 0.23 -9.88
N LEU A 22 -3.61 -0.25 -8.67
CA LEU A 22 -3.03 -1.58 -8.44
C LEU A 22 -4.10 -2.64 -8.24
N THR A 23 -3.88 -3.85 -8.74
CA THR A 23 -4.71 -5.01 -8.41
C THR A 23 -4.22 -5.71 -7.13
N ALA A 24 -5.09 -6.47 -6.46
CA ALA A 24 -4.71 -7.25 -5.27
C ALA A 24 -3.59 -8.25 -5.59
N LYS A 25 -3.61 -8.81 -6.80
CA LYS A 25 -2.59 -9.72 -7.33
C LYS A 25 -1.25 -9.03 -7.53
N GLU A 26 -1.23 -7.79 -8.04
CA GLU A 26 0.01 -7.03 -8.19
C GLU A 26 0.60 -6.59 -6.85
N LEU A 27 -0.26 -6.19 -5.92
CA LEU A 27 0.16 -5.86 -4.56
C LEU A 27 0.76 -7.10 -3.87
N ALA A 28 0.11 -8.26 -4.02
CA ALA A 28 0.59 -9.54 -3.53
C ALA A 28 1.96 -9.90 -4.14
N GLY A 29 2.12 -9.75 -5.46
CA GLY A 29 3.39 -10.00 -6.15
C GLY A 29 4.53 -9.09 -5.68
N LYS A 30 4.27 -7.80 -5.44
CA LYS A 30 5.27 -6.86 -4.89
C LYS A 30 5.67 -7.20 -3.45
N LEU A 31 4.73 -7.68 -2.65
CA LEU A 31 4.97 -8.06 -1.26
C LEU A 31 5.47 -9.49 -1.10
N LYS A 32 5.48 -10.28 -2.18
CA LYS A 32 5.72 -11.74 -2.16
C LYS A 32 4.78 -12.47 -1.18
N LEU A 33 3.54 -12.02 -1.13
CA LEU A 33 2.48 -12.60 -0.32
C LEU A 33 1.44 -13.29 -1.22
N ASP A 34 0.62 -14.12 -0.61
CA ASP A 34 -0.54 -14.68 -1.27
C ASP A 34 -1.63 -13.62 -1.49
N THR A 35 -2.34 -13.76 -2.62
CA THR A 35 -3.45 -12.85 -2.93
C THR A 35 -4.57 -12.97 -1.90
N VAL A 36 -4.74 -14.14 -1.27
CA VAL A 36 -5.72 -14.38 -0.23
C VAL A 36 -5.42 -13.56 1.02
N ASP A 37 -4.14 -13.49 1.44
CA ASP A 37 -3.72 -12.65 2.56
C ASP A 37 -3.93 -11.17 2.26
N ILE A 38 -3.63 -10.72 1.04
CA ILE A 38 -3.94 -9.35 0.60
C ILE A 38 -5.45 -9.06 0.66
N LEU A 39 -6.30 -10.00 0.24
CA LEU A 39 -7.76 -9.84 0.29
C LEU A 39 -8.30 -9.77 1.72
N LYS A 40 -7.69 -10.49 2.66
CA LYS A 40 -8.02 -10.40 4.10
C LYS A 40 -7.70 -9.01 4.66
N ILE A 41 -6.53 -8.48 4.32
CA ILE A 41 -6.11 -7.14 4.78
C ILE A 41 -6.69 -5.99 3.92
N ASP A 42 -7.27 -6.25 2.75
CA ASP A 42 -7.84 -5.23 1.85
C ASP A 42 -8.90 -4.37 2.59
N ASN A 43 -9.66 -4.98 3.50
CA ASN A 43 -10.66 -4.31 4.34
C ASN A 43 -10.09 -3.69 5.62
N GLN A 44 -8.83 -3.96 5.96
CA GLN A 44 -8.16 -3.36 7.12
C GLN A 44 -7.62 -1.97 6.78
N ARG A 45 -7.40 -1.18 7.83
CA ARG A 45 -6.76 0.13 7.73
C ARG A 45 -5.25 -0.03 7.78
N LEU A 46 -4.53 0.87 7.13
CA LEU A 46 -3.06 0.85 7.15
C LEU A 46 -2.47 0.92 8.58
N ARG A 47 -3.18 1.55 9.53
CA ARG A 47 -2.81 1.60 10.96
C ARG A 47 -2.95 0.28 11.70
N ASP A 48 -3.86 -0.58 11.26
CA ASP A 48 -4.21 -1.84 11.92
C ASP A 48 -3.21 -2.96 11.57
N ILE A 49 -2.44 -2.76 10.51
CA ILE A 49 -1.42 -3.69 10.06
C ILE A 49 -0.20 -3.59 10.96
N GLU A 50 0.22 -4.74 11.48
CA GLU A 50 1.44 -4.86 12.27
C GLU A 50 2.70 -4.58 11.44
N GLU A 51 3.71 -4.01 12.10
CA GLU A 51 5.07 -4.02 11.56
C GLU A 51 5.60 -5.47 11.56
N PRO A 52 6.29 -5.94 10.51
CA PRO A 52 6.99 -5.20 9.44
C PRO A 52 6.20 -5.03 8.13
N LEU A 53 4.99 -5.58 8.04
CA LEU A 53 4.22 -5.64 6.79
C LEU A 53 3.78 -4.24 6.34
N ARG A 54 3.38 -3.40 7.31
CA ARG A 54 3.04 -1.99 7.11
C ARG A 54 4.18 -1.20 6.46
N SER A 55 5.42 -1.41 6.91
CA SER A 55 6.60 -0.68 6.40
C SER A 55 6.88 -0.98 4.92
N LYS A 56 6.60 -2.22 4.46
CA LYS A 56 6.72 -2.60 3.04
C LYS A 56 5.56 -2.08 2.18
N LEU A 57 4.36 -1.98 2.76
CA LEU A 57 3.16 -1.45 2.09
C LEU A 57 3.25 0.06 1.86
N ILE A 58 3.80 0.81 2.83
CA ILE A 58 3.90 2.26 2.77
C ILE A 58 4.52 2.78 1.45
N PRO A 59 5.72 2.36 1.01
CA PRO A 59 6.32 2.90 -0.22
C PRO A 59 5.52 2.55 -1.48
N ILE A 60 4.86 1.38 -1.51
CA ILE A 60 4.02 0.95 -2.63
C ILE A 60 2.73 1.77 -2.68
N LEU A 61 2.05 1.95 -1.54
CA LEU A 61 0.80 2.71 -1.46
C LEU A 61 1.02 4.24 -1.47
N ARG A 62 2.23 4.67 -1.13
CA ARG A 62 2.61 6.08 -1.18
C ARG A 62 2.80 6.53 -2.63
N GLY A 63 3.26 5.64 -3.50
CA GLY A 63 3.59 5.94 -4.88
C GLY A 63 5.04 6.37 -5.09
N ASP A 64 5.94 6.07 -4.15
CA ASP A 64 7.38 6.36 -4.29
C ASP A 64 7.98 5.74 -5.56
N TYR A 65 7.39 4.65 -6.06
CA TYR A 65 7.80 4.03 -7.32
C TYR A 65 7.41 4.84 -8.56
N MET A 66 6.43 5.75 -8.46
CA MET A 66 6.00 6.64 -9.55
C MET A 66 6.75 7.97 -9.54
N ASP A 67 7.24 8.41 -8.37
CA ASP A 67 7.99 9.67 -8.22
C ASP A 67 9.32 9.67 -9.00
N ASN A 68 9.88 8.49 -9.27
CA ASN A 68 11.05 8.29 -10.12
C ASN A 68 10.78 8.41 -11.63
N MET A 69 9.52 8.62 -12.07
CA MET A 69 9.27 9.06 -13.43
C MET A 69 9.57 10.57 -13.51
N THR A 70 10.86 10.90 -13.59
CA THR A 70 11.32 12.20 -14.06
C THR A 70 10.62 12.46 -15.40
N TRP A 71 9.74 13.45 -15.38
CA TRP A 71 9.04 14.03 -16.52
C TRP A 71 9.97 14.05 -17.75
N LEU A 72 9.58 13.31 -18.79
CA LEU A 72 10.17 13.37 -20.14
C LEU A 72 9.72 14.65 -20.83
#